data_AF-F9YAF6-F1
#
_entry.id   AF-F9YAF6-F1
#
_cell.length_a   1.000
_cell.length_b   1.000
_cell.length_c   1.000
_cell.angle_alpha   90.00
_cell.angle_beta   90.00
_cell.angle_gamma   90.00
#
_symmetry.space_group_name_H-M   'P 1'
#
loop_
_entity.id
_entity.type
_entity.pdbx_description
1 polymer ?
#
loop_
_entity_poly.entity_id
_entity_poly.type
_entity_poly.pdbx_seq_one_letter_code
_entity_poly.pdbx_strand_id
1 'polypeptide(L)'
;MIATSAFAQAPAMPDMDEAVAAANNQLGVLEYCAAEGHIESTAVEVQERLLQVLPPASDPTAVEAAYAAGKEGTIAVSGTEMSLADAATGQGTDVAALCQQLGSMVEQAGASLPN
;
A
#
# COMPACT_ATOMS: atom_id res chain seq x y z
N MET A 1 22.27 23.68 38.64
CA MET A 1 21.79 22.28 38.66
C MET A 1 21.38 21.92 37.23
N ILE A 2 22.07 20.90 36.70
CA ILE A 2 21.72 19.88 35.68
C ILE A 2 20.19 19.77 35.43
N ALA A 3 19.61 19.52 34.27
CA ALA A 3 19.99 19.46 32.85
C ALA A 3 18.68 19.49 32.04
N THR A 4 18.79 19.89 30.78
CA THR A 4 17.79 19.79 29.71
C THR A 4 17.23 18.38 29.52
N SER A 5 15.95 18.27 29.17
CA SER A 5 15.42 17.10 28.45
C SER A 5 14.35 17.58 27.48
N ALA A 6 14.80 17.99 26.29
CA ALA A 6 13.95 17.98 25.11
C ALA A 6 13.69 16.51 24.79
N PHE A 7 12.43 16.07 24.93
CA PHE A 7 12.01 14.77 24.43
C PHE A 7 12.16 14.79 22.92
N ALA A 8 13.17 14.08 22.41
CA ALA A 8 13.27 13.71 21.03
C ALA A 8 12.01 12.91 20.67
N GLN A 9 11.16 13.47 19.80
CA GLN A 9 10.12 12.71 19.13
C GLN A 9 10.84 11.76 18.17
N ALA A 10 11.03 10.50 18.58
CA ALA A 10 11.38 9.46 17.63
C ALA A 10 10.24 9.39 16.59
N PRO A 11 10.53 9.25 15.29
CA PRO A 11 9.48 9.01 14.31
C PRO A 11 8.71 7.77 14.76
N ALA A 12 7.40 7.92 14.94
CA ALA A 12 6.53 6.78 15.22
C ALA A 12 6.71 5.81 14.04
N MET A 13 7.15 4.59 14.32
CA MET A 13 7.01 3.53 13.33
C MET A 13 5.51 3.42 13.03
N PRO A 14 5.11 3.25 11.75
CA PRO A 14 3.71 3.00 11.44
C PRO A 14 3.21 1.86 12.32
N ASP A 15 1.99 2.00 12.82
CA ASP A 15 1.35 0.91 13.56
C ASP A 15 1.41 -0.34 12.67
N MET A 16 1.70 -1.50 13.26
CA MET A 16 1.78 -2.73 12.48
C MET A 16 0.45 -3.01 11.78
N ASP A 17 -0.68 -2.68 12.42
CA ASP A 17 -2.00 -2.83 11.81
C ASP A 17 -2.21 -1.88 10.63
N GLU A 18 -1.67 -0.67 10.71
CA GLU A 18 -1.71 0.30 9.63
C GLU A 18 -0.86 -0.17 8.44
N ALA A 19 0.29 -0.78 8.70
CA ALA A 19 1.12 -1.39 7.66
C ALA A 19 0.41 -2.56 6.96
N VAL A 20 -0.28 -3.42 7.72
CA VAL A 20 -1.08 -4.52 7.16
C VAL A 20 -2.26 -3.98 6.36
N ALA A 21 -2.99 -2.97 6.86
CA ALA A 21 -4.09 -2.33 6.14
C ALA A 21 -3.61 -1.67 4.84
N ALA A 22 -2.50 -0.93 4.87
CA ALA A 22 -1.90 -0.31 3.69
C ALA A 22 -1.45 -1.35 2.64
N ALA A 23 -0.85 -2.47 3.09
CA ALA A 23 -0.46 -3.54 2.18
C ALA A 23 -1.68 -4.24 1.53
N ASN A 24 -2.80 -4.33 2.24
CA ASN A 24 -4.06 -4.84 1.69
C ASN A 24 -4.74 -3.83 0.76
N ASN A 25 -4.70 -2.52 1.08
CA ASN A 25 -5.12 -1.48 0.13
C ASN A 25 -4.30 -1.55 -1.16
N GLN A 26 -2.97 -1.70 -1.05
CA GLN A 26 -2.09 -1.86 -2.19
C GLN A 26 -2.45 -3.09 -3.02
N LEU A 27 -2.81 -4.22 -2.40
CA LEU A 27 -3.32 -5.40 -3.12
C LEU A 27 -4.58 -5.05 -3.93
N GLY A 28 -5.58 -4.43 -3.30
CA GLY A 28 -6.82 -4.03 -3.99
C GLY A 28 -6.55 -3.07 -5.16
N VAL A 29 -5.62 -2.12 -4.99
CA VAL A 29 -5.20 -1.21 -6.07
C VAL A 29 -4.57 -1.97 -7.24
N LEU A 30 -3.72 -2.96 -6.98
CA LEU A 30 -3.11 -3.77 -8.04
C LEU A 30 -4.16 -4.62 -8.76
N GLU A 31 -5.14 -5.17 -8.05
CA GLU A 31 -6.26 -5.88 -8.66
C GLU A 31 -7.09 -4.95 -9.56
N TYR A 32 -7.37 -3.72 -9.11
CA TYR A 32 -8.01 -2.70 -9.93
C TYR A 32 -7.20 -2.42 -11.20
N CYS A 33 -5.90 -2.16 -11.06
CA CYS A 33 -5.00 -1.90 -12.17
C CYS A 33 -4.95 -3.07 -13.17
N ALA A 34 -4.96 -4.31 -12.69
CA ALA A 34 -4.98 -5.50 -13.53
C ALA A 34 -6.33 -5.67 -14.23
N ALA A 35 -7.44 -5.42 -13.53
CA ALA A 35 -8.79 -5.50 -14.10
C ALA A 35 -9.02 -4.47 -15.22
N GLU A 36 -8.46 -3.27 -15.09
CA GLU A 36 -8.46 -2.22 -16.12
C GLU A 36 -7.45 -2.50 -17.26
N GLY A 37 -6.64 -3.55 -17.16
CA GLY A 37 -5.68 -3.96 -18.18
C GLY A 37 -4.41 -3.11 -18.21
N HIS A 38 -4.06 -2.44 -17.11
CA HIS A 38 -2.86 -1.59 -17.03
C HIS A 38 -1.59 -2.35 -16.62
N ILE A 39 -1.75 -3.48 -15.93
CA ILE A 39 -0.66 -4.37 -15.49
C ILE A 39 -1.05 -5.84 -15.61
N GLU A 40 -0.06 -6.73 -15.60
CA GLU A 40 -0.25 -8.18 -15.53
C GLU A 40 -0.54 -8.66 -14.10
N SER A 41 -1.11 -9.86 -13.96
CA SER A 41 -1.44 -10.43 -12.63
C SER A 41 -0.23 -10.74 -11.75
N THR A 42 0.97 -10.81 -12.31
CA THR A 42 2.22 -11.09 -11.58
C THR A 42 2.41 -10.18 -10.37
N ALA A 43 2.11 -8.88 -10.51
CA ALA A 43 2.25 -7.94 -9.40
C ALA A 43 1.26 -8.24 -8.25
N VAL A 44 0.05 -8.70 -8.57
CA VAL A 44 -0.96 -9.13 -7.58
C VAL A 44 -0.43 -10.35 -6.82
N GLU A 45 0.04 -11.37 -7.53
CA GLU A 45 0.59 -12.60 -6.94
C GLU A 45 1.79 -12.31 -6.02
N VAL A 46 2.65 -11.36 -6.41
CA VAL A 46 3.77 -10.92 -5.58
C VAL A 46 3.28 -10.20 -4.31
N GLN A 47 2.28 -9.32 -4.42
CA GLN A 47 1.70 -8.65 -3.27
C GLN A 47 1.05 -9.63 -2.30
N GLU A 48 0.33 -10.65 -2.80
CA GLU A 48 -0.23 -11.71 -1.97
C GLU A 48 0.85 -12.47 -1.19
N ARG A 49 2.01 -12.73 -1.80
CA ARG A 49 3.15 -13.35 -1.12
C ARG A 49 3.74 -12.42 -0.04
N LEU A 50 3.86 -11.13 -0.33
CA LEU A 50 4.30 -10.12 0.64
C LEU A 50 3.35 -10.05 1.85
N LEU A 51 2.04 -10.20 1.64
CA LEU A 51 1.07 -10.23 2.73
C LEU A 51 1.23 -11.45 3.63
N GLN A 52 1.64 -12.60 3.10
CA GLN A 52 1.83 -13.83 3.89
C GLN A 52 2.99 -13.73 4.89
N VAL A 53 3.94 -12.81 4.69
CA VAL A 53 5.04 -12.60 5.64
C VAL A 53 4.70 -11.58 6.73
N LEU A 54 3.58 -10.86 6.60
CA LEU A 54 3.14 -9.91 7.61
C LEU A 54 2.49 -10.64 8.79
N PRO A 55 2.61 -10.10 10.02
CA PRO A 55 1.83 -10.58 11.13
C PRO A 55 0.32 -10.36 10.88
N PRO A 56 -0.54 -11.15 11.53
CA PRO A 56 -1.98 -10.93 11.45
C PRO A 56 -2.34 -9.56 12.04
N ALA A 57 -3.27 -8.86 11.37
CA ALA A 57 -3.82 -7.61 11.90
C ALA A 57 -4.69 -7.87 13.13
N SER A 58 -4.69 -6.91 14.07
CA SER A 58 -5.58 -6.94 15.23
C SER A 58 -6.98 -6.37 14.92
N ASP A 59 -7.10 -5.53 13.88
CA ASP A 59 -8.38 -5.03 13.34
C ASP A 59 -8.63 -5.52 11.91
N PRO A 60 -9.36 -6.65 11.73
CA PRO A 60 -9.69 -7.16 10.41
C PRO A 60 -10.65 -6.28 9.63
N THR A 61 -11.47 -5.46 10.32
CA THR A 61 -12.44 -4.58 9.65
C THR A 61 -11.73 -3.44 8.93
N ALA A 62 -10.71 -2.87 9.56
CA ALA A 62 -9.87 -1.84 8.93
C ALA A 62 -9.13 -2.39 7.70
N VAL A 63 -8.62 -3.62 7.77
CA VAL A 63 -7.96 -4.29 6.66
C VAL A 63 -8.93 -4.54 5.49
N GLU A 64 -10.14 -5.05 5.77
CA GLU A 64 -11.15 -5.29 4.74
C GLU A 64 -11.59 -3.98 4.06
N ALA A 65 -11.83 -2.92 4.85
CA ALA A 65 -12.18 -1.61 4.32
C ALA A 65 -11.06 -1.04 3.42
N ALA A 66 -9.80 -1.16 3.86
CA ALA A 66 -8.65 -0.71 3.09
C ALA A 66 -8.51 -1.47 1.76
N TYR A 67 -8.68 -2.79 1.78
CA TYR A 67 -8.69 -3.63 0.57
C TYR A 67 -9.83 -3.25 -0.38
N ALA A 68 -11.06 -3.09 0.14
CA ALA A 68 -12.22 -2.70 -0.65
C ALA A 68 -12.04 -1.34 -1.33
N ALA A 69 -11.53 -0.33 -0.60
CA ALA A 69 -11.20 0.97 -1.16
C ALA A 69 -10.14 0.86 -2.28
N GLY A 70 -9.14 0.00 -2.10
CA GLY A 70 -8.11 -0.27 -3.10
C GLY A 70 -8.71 -0.78 -4.42
N LYS A 71 -9.63 -1.74 -4.33
CA LYS A 71 -10.34 -2.29 -5.48
C LYS A 71 -11.23 -1.29 -6.22
N GLU A 72 -11.65 -0.23 -5.55
CA GLU A 72 -12.39 0.88 -6.15
C GLU A 72 -11.46 1.94 -6.77
N GLY A 73 -10.15 1.67 -6.80
CA GLY A 73 -9.15 2.60 -7.33
C GLY A 73 -8.84 3.74 -6.36
N THR A 74 -8.90 3.49 -5.06
CA THR A 74 -8.60 4.47 -4.00
C THR A 74 -7.43 4.03 -3.14
N ILE A 75 -6.43 4.90 -3.00
CA ILE A 75 -5.33 4.75 -2.06
C ILE A 75 -5.82 5.21 -0.69
N ALA A 76 -5.88 4.28 0.27
CA ALA A 76 -6.30 4.52 1.65
C ALA A 76 -5.12 4.25 2.59
N VAL A 77 -4.51 5.33 3.10
CA VAL A 77 -3.32 5.27 3.97
C VAL A 77 -3.53 6.21 5.15
N SER A 78 -3.33 5.73 6.38
CA SER A 78 -3.35 6.57 7.59
C SER A 78 -4.64 7.39 7.78
N GLY A 79 -5.79 6.87 7.36
CA GLY A 79 -7.07 7.58 7.41
C GLY A 79 -7.25 8.71 6.37
N THR A 80 -6.36 8.79 5.39
CA THR A 80 -6.51 9.65 4.21
C THR A 80 -6.83 8.80 3.00
N GLU A 81 -7.80 9.24 2.21
CA GLU A 81 -8.20 8.60 0.96
C GLU A 81 -7.89 9.52 -0.22
N MET A 82 -7.36 8.93 -1.29
CA MET A 82 -7.08 9.62 -2.55
C MET A 82 -7.39 8.68 -3.71
N SER A 83 -8.16 9.13 -4.69
CA SER A 83 -8.39 8.34 -5.90
C SER A 83 -7.10 8.19 -6.71
N LEU A 84 -6.94 7.08 -7.43
CA LEU A 84 -5.80 6.89 -8.34
C LEU A 84 -5.76 7.96 -9.43
N ALA A 85 -6.91 8.46 -9.87
CA ALA A 85 -6.99 9.54 -10.86
C ALA A 85 -6.42 10.86 -10.31
N ASP A 86 -6.76 11.21 -9.07
CA ASP A 86 -6.21 12.41 -8.41
C ASP A 86 -4.73 12.22 -8.10
N ALA A 87 -4.33 11.03 -7.64
CA ALA A 87 -2.93 10.69 -7.38
C ALA A 87 -2.08 10.78 -8.66
N ALA A 88 -2.58 10.27 -9.79
CA ALA A 88 -1.91 10.35 -11.09
C ALA A 88 -1.81 11.80 -11.56
N THR A 89 -2.92 12.55 -11.49
CA THR A 89 -2.96 13.98 -11.87
C THR A 89 -1.98 14.80 -11.04
N GLY A 90 -1.94 14.58 -9.72
CA GLY A 90 -1.02 15.25 -8.81
C GLY A 90 0.46 14.93 -9.10
N GLN A 91 0.74 13.75 -9.68
CA GLN A 91 2.07 13.34 -10.15
C GLN A 91 2.37 13.77 -11.59
N GLY A 92 1.43 14.43 -12.28
CA GLY A 92 1.59 14.81 -13.68
C GLY A 92 1.63 13.62 -14.65
N THR A 93 0.95 12.52 -14.29
CA THR A 93 0.87 11.28 -15.06
C THR A 93 -0.59 10.86 -15.23
N ASP A 94 -0.83 9.70 -15.85
CA ASP A 94 -2.15 9.07 -15.95
C ASP A 94 -2.25 7.80 -15.10
N VAL A 95 -3.47 7.27 -14.95
CA VAL A 95 -3.76 6.09 -14.12
C VAL A 95 -3.00 4.86 -14.63
N ALA A 96 -2.86 4.70 -15.94
CA ALA A 96 -2.17 3.55 -16.52
C ALA A 96 -0.68 3.56 -16.16
N ALA A 97 -0.01 4.71 -16.32
CA ALA A 97 1.38 4.89 -15.95
C ALA A 97 1.60 4.77 -14.43
N LEU A 98 0.69 5.29 -13.61
CA LEU A 98 0.74 5.09 -12.16
C LEU A 98 0.62 3.61 -11.79
N CYS A 99 -0.35 2.89 -12.38
CA CYS A 99 -0.52 1.45 -12.20
C CYS A 99 0.74 0.66 -12.57
N GLN A 100 1.36 0.96 -13.71
CA GLN A 100 2.62 0.33 -14.15
C GLN A 100 3.76 0.56 -13.15
N GLN A 101 3.87 1.78 -12.63
CA GLN A 101 4.86 2.11 -11.61
C GLN A 101 4.62 1.30 -10.33
N LEU A 102 3.37 1.23 -9.85
CA LEU A 102 3.00 0.46 -8.66
C LEU A 102 3.31 -1.04 -8.84
N GLY A 103 2.89 -1.63 -9.95
CA GLY A 103 3.18 -3.03 -10.26
C GLY A 103 4.69 -3.32 -10.29
N SER A 104 5.45 -2.46 -10.96
CA SER A 104 6.92 -2.60 -11.02
C SER A 104 7.59 -2.48 -9.65
N MET A 105 7.09 -1.60 -8.77
CA MET A 105 7.62 -1.45 -7.41
C MET A 105 7.36 -2.70 -6.56
N VAL A 106 6.18 -3.30 -6.70
CA VAL A 106 5.79 -4.51 -5.98
C VAL A 106 6.61 -5.71 -6.44
N GLU A 107 6.80 -5.88 -7.75
CA GLU A 107 7.67 -6.92 -8.30
C GLU A 107 9.11 -6.79 -7.80
N GLN A 108 9.64 -5.57 -7.73
CA GLN A 108 10.96 -5.29 -7.17
C GLN A 108 11.05 -5.63 -5.68
N ALA A 109 10.01 -5.31 -4.90
CA ALA A 109 9.97 -5.67 -3.48
C ALA A 109 9.94 -7.20 -3.31
N GLY A 110 9.14 -7.90 -4.13
CA GLY A 110 9.03 -9.35 -4.14
C GLY A 110 10.30 -10.08 -4.55
N ALA A 111 11.16 -9.48 -5.38
CA ALA A 111 12.42 -10.09 -5.80
C ALA A 111 13.39 -10.36 -4.62
N SER A 112 13.18 -9.70 -3.48
CA SER A 112 13.93 -9.94 -2.24
C SER A 112 13.36 -11.04 -1.35
N LEU A 113 12.15 -11.53 -1.65
CA LEU A 113 11.54 -12.63 -0.91
C LEU A 113 12.10 -13.99 -1.36
N PRO A 114 12.22 -14.96 -0.44
CA PRO A 114 12.46 -16.34 -0.80
C PRO A 114 11.39 -16.84 -1.79
N ASN A 115 11.84 -17.56 -2.83
CA ASN A 115 10.96 -18.23 -3.79
C ASN A 115 10.42 -19.55 -3.25
#